data_AF-A0A377CX50-F1
#
_entry.id   AF-A0A377CX50-F1
#
_cell.length_a   1.000
_cell.length_b   1.000
_cell.length_c   1.000
_cell.angle_alpha   90.00
_cell.angle_beta   90.00
_cell.angle_gamma   90.00
#
_symmetry.space_group_name_H-M   'P 1'
#
loop_
_entity.id
_entity.type
_entity.pdbx_description
1 polymer ?
#
loop_
_entity_poly.entity_id
_entity_poly.type
_entity_poly.pdbx_seq_one_letter_code
_entity_poly.pdbx_strand_id
1 'polypeptide(L)'
;MNLQNATWMMTGNSSVKHLESSGSALYFSRPGGEFHTLTAGSMDISDSVLVMRTDLHHSDQLRVTESLRGKIICCWLILLSVLTGRRR
;
A
#
# COMPACT_ATOMS: atom_id res chain seq x y z
N MET A 1 -1.43 12.06 -9.05
CA MET A 1 -2.60 11.45 -8.40
C MET A 1 -2.79 12.14 -7.06
N ASN A 2 -4.00 12.58 -6.74
CA ASN A 2 -4.30 13.28 -5.50
C ASN A 2 -5.46 12.53 -4.80
N LEU A 3 -5.19 12.02 -3.60
CA LEU A 3 -6.12 11.25 -2.78
C LEU A 3 -6.40 12.01 -1.48
N GLN A 4 -7.65 12.43 -1.28
CA GLN A 4 -8.06 13.21 -0.11
C GLN A 4 -9.28 12.53 0.50
N ASN A 5 -9.18 12.08 1.76
CA ASN A 5 -10.23 11.33 2.46
C ASN A 5 -10.79 10.16 1.63
N ALA A 6 -9.91 9.47 0.91
CA ALA A 6 -10.27 8.48 -0.09
C ALA A 6 -9.71 7.09 0.24
N THR A 7 -10.34 6.05 -0.30
CA THR A 7 -9.81 4.68 -0.26
C THR A 7 -9.39 4.26 -1.66
N TRP A 8 -8.13 3.87 -1.82
CA TRP A 8 -7.62 3.31 -3.07
C TRP A 8 -7.34 1.82 -2.92
N MET A 9 -8.15 1.01 -3.61
CA MET A 9 -7.96 -0.44 -3.72
C MET A 9 -7.08 -0.75 -4.94
N MET A 10 -5.81 -1.06 -4.70
CA MET A 10 -4.85 -1.48 -5.72
C MET A 10 -5.03 -2.97 -5.99
N THR A 11 -5.34 -3.33 -7.24
CA THR A 11 -5.55 -4.72 -7.70
C THR A 11 -4.46 -5.21 -8.64
N GLY A 12 -3.40 -4.41 -8.84
CA GLY A 12 -2.29 -4.69 -9.74
C GLY A 12 -1.15 -3.69 -9.57
N ASN A 13 -0.07 -3.90 -10.30
CA ASN A 13 1.07 -2.97 -10.34
C ASN A 13 0.60 -1.58 -10.77
N SER A 14 1.01 -0.56 -10.03
CA SER A 14 0.59 0.82 -10.24
C SER A 14 1.81 1.73 -10.31
N SER A 15 1.80 2.70 -11.22
CA SER A 15 2.87 3.69 -11.34
C SER A 15 2.28 5.09 -11.44
N VAL A 16 2.80 6.01 -10.62
CA VAL A 16 2.35 7.40 -10.56
C VAL A 16 3.57 8.32 -10.50
N LYS A 17 3.59 9.39 -11.30
CA LYS A 17 4.71 10.35 -11.26
C LYS A 17 4.76 11.11 -9.94
N HIS A 18 3.61 11.58 -9.49
CA HIS A 18 3.44 12.31 -8.23
C HIS A 18 2.21 11.78 -7.50
N LEU A 19 2.37 11.38 -6.24
CA LEU A 19 1.30 10.92 -5.35
C LEU A 19 1.17 11.86 -4.16
N GLU A 20 0.00 12.45 -4.00
CA GLU A 20 -0.37 13.21 -2.81
C GLU A 20 -1.53 12.48 -2.12
N SER A 21 -1.40 12.26 -0.82
CA SER A 21 -2.38 11.53 -0.02
C SER A 21 -2.58 12.17 1.35
N SER A 22 -3.80 12.60 1.65
CA SER A 22 -4.20 13.05 2.99
C SER A 22 -5.46 12.35 3.47
N GLY A 23 -5.50 11.96 4.75
CA GLY A 23 -6.68 11.31 5.35
C GLY A 23 -7.13 10.03 4.63
N SER A 24 -6.25 9.41 3.84
CA SER A 24 -6.62 8.39 2.86
C SER A 24 -6.04 7.03 3.22
N ALA A 25 -6.64 5.98 2.67
CA ALA A 25 -6.23 4.60 2.91
C ALA A 25 -5.91 3.89 1.59
N LEU A 26 -4.67 3.42 1.47
CA LEU A 26 -4.15 2.76 0.29
C LEU A 26 -4.01 1.27 0.60
N TYR A 27 -4.76 0.43 -0.11
CA TYR A 27 -4.83 -1.01 0.14
C TYR A 27 -4.38 -1.81 -1.07
N PHE A 28 -3.45 -2.74 -0.85
CA PHE A 28 -3.24 -3.84 -1.78
C PHE A 28 -4.32 -4.91 -1.54
N SER A 29 -5.22 -5.07 -2.52
CA SER A 29 -6.58 -5.57 -2.26
C SER A 29 -6.94 -6.88 -2.95
N ARG A 30 -5.95 -7.71 -3.34
CA ARG A 30 -6.20 -8.96 -4.09
C ARG A 30 -5.95 -10.23 -3.25
N PRO A 31 -6.84 -10.67 -2.36
CA PRO A 31 -6.63 -11.87 -1.53
C PRO A 31 -6.21 -13.09 -2.37
N GLY A 32 -5.13 -13.78 -1.97
CA GLY A 32 -4.64 -15.00 -2.63
C GLY A 32 -4.05 -14.81 -4.04
N GLY A 33 -3.94 -13.56 -4.53
CA GLY A 33 -3.26 -13.22 -5.77
C GLY A 33 -1.81 -12.77 -5.56
N GLU A 34 -1.13 -12.52 -6.67
CA GLU A 34 0.26 -12.01 -6.69
C GLU A 34 0.45 -10.73 -5.85
N PHE A 35 1.67 -10.53 -5.35
CA PHE A 35 2.08 -9.28 -4.74
C PHE A 35 2.35 -8.22 -5.80
N HIS A 36 2.09 -6.97 -5.47
CA HIS A 36 2.16 -5.86 -6.42
C HIS A 36 3.08 -4.75 -5.93
N THR A 37 3.56 -3.96 -6.88
CA THR A 37 4.39 -2.79 -6.62
C THR A 37 3.63 -1.51 -6.94
N LEU A 38 3.57 -0.60 -5.97
CA LEU A 38 3.26 0.81 -6.21
C LEU A 38 4.58 1.56 -6.43
N THR A 39 4.80 2.07 -7.63
CA THR A 39 5.94 2.95 -7.94
C THR A 39 5.48 4.40 -7.97
N ALA A 40 6.10 5.25 -7.16
CA ALA A 40 5.88 6.69 -7.15
C ALA A 40 7.19 7.42 -7.48
N GLY A 41 7.13 8.44 -8.34
CA GLY A 41 8.25 9.37 -8.52
C GLY A 41 8.48 10.16 -7.23
N SER A 42 7.57 11.09 -6.95
CA SER A 42 7.47 11.76 -5.65
C SER A 42 6.20 11.34 -4.90
N MET A 43 6.29 11.31 -3.58
CA MET A 43 5.18 10.98 -2.69
C MET A 43 5.11 11.97 -1.53
N ASP A 44 3.97 12.61 -1.35
CA ASP A 44 3.60 13.39 -0.16
C ASP A 44 2.41 12.71 0.52
N ILE A 45 2.62 12.23 1.75
CA ILE A 45 1.63 11.44 2.46
C ILE A 45 1.50 11.90 3.92
N SER A 46 0.30 12.34 4.28
CA SER A 46 -0.03 12.83 5.62
C SER A 46 -1.32 12.18 6.10
N ASP A 47 -1.42 11.87 7.39
CA ASP A 47 -2.63 11.33 8.03
C ASP A 47 -3.28 10.15 7.27
N SER A 48 -2.46 9.36 6.57
CA SER A 48 -2.89 8.31 5.67
C SER A 48 -2.29 6.97 6.09
N VAL A 49 -2.96 5.89 5.70
CA VAL A 49 -2.54 4.52 6.01
C VAL A 49 -2.21 3.79 4.72
N LEU A 50 -1.08 3.10 4.70
CA LEU A 50 -0.72 2.15 3.66
C LEU A 50 -0.78 0.74 4.23
N VAL A 51 -1.58 -0.11 3.58
CA VAL A 51 -1.80 -1.49 3.98
C VAL A 51 -1.24 -2.44 2.93
N MET A 52 -0.21 -3.18 3.33
CA MET A 52 0.53 -4.12 2.49
C MET A 52 0.30 -5.55 2.96
N ARG A 53 0.27 -6.50 2.03
CA ARG A 53 0.17 -7.93 2.31
C ARG A 53 1.56 -8.56 2.29
N THR A 54 1.74 -9.63 3.05
CA THR A 54 2.92 -10.51 2.98
C THR A 54 2.56 -11.95 3.30
N ASP A 55 3.24 -12.91 2.68
CA ASP A 55 3.17 -14.34 3.01
C ASP A 55 4.38 -14.81 3.86
N LEU A 56 5.18 -13.88 4.40
CA LEU A 56 6.48 -14.08 5.08
C LEU A 56 7.69 -14.30 4.15
N HIS A 57 7.48 -14.60 2.87
CA HIS A 57 8.55 -14.80 1.88
C HIS A 57 8.57 -13.70 0.82
N HIS A 58 7.41 -13.15 0.50
CA HIS A 58 7.13 -12.11 -0.46
C HIS A 58 6.16 -11.10 0.15
N SER A 59 6.13 -9.89 -0.41
CA SER A 59 5.23 -8.85 0.03
C SER A 59 4.89 -7.90 -1.10
N ASP A 60 3.80 -7.16 -0.93
CA ASP A 60 3.59 -5.93 -1.71
C ASP A 60 4.75 -4.96 -1.45
N GLN A 61 5.01 -4.08 -2.42
CA GLN A 61 6.12 -3.16 -2.38
C GLN A 61 5.66 -1.73 -2.67
N LEU A 62 6.20 -0.78 -1.89
CA LEU A 62 6.18 0.63 -2.22
C LEU A 62 7.58 1.04 -2.67
N ARG A 63 7.71 1.56 -3.90
CA ARG A 63 8.95 2.09 -4.45
C ARG A 63 8.81 3.58 -4.71
N VAL A 64 9.55 4.40 -3.99
CA VAL A 64 9.65 5.85 -4.25
C VAL A 64 11.01 6.14 -4.89
N THR A 65 11.02 6.80 -6.06
CA THR A 65 12.25 6.94 -6.86
C THR A 65 12.90 8.32 -6.78
N GLU A 66 12.18 9.36 -6.39
CA GLU A 66 12.70 10.73 -6.35
C GLU A 66 12.63 11.35 -4.95
N SER A 67 11.44 11.45 -4.35
CA SER A 67 11.30 12.08 -3.02
C SER A 67 10.09 11.58 -2.24
N LEU A 68 10.25 11.45 -0.92
CA LEU A 68 9.20 11.09 0.03
C LEU A 68 9.08 12.19 1.09
N ARG A 69 7.88 12.73 1.28
CA ARG A 69 7.55 13.79 2.23
C ARG A 69 6.26 13.43 2.98
N GLY A 70 6.06 14.10 4.12
CA GLY A 70 4.87 13.97 4.95
C GLY A 70 5.08 13.13 6.21
N LYS A 71 4.04 13.08 7.07
CA LYS A 71 4.01 12.28 8.29
C LYS A 71 3.23 11.00 8.02
N ILE A 72 3.95 9.92 7.72
CA ILE A 72 3.37 8.57 7.68
C ILE A 72 3.02 8.18 9.12
N ILE A 73 1.73 8.03 9.41
CA ILE A 73 1.27 7.66 10.76
C ILE A 73 1.51 6.16 11.02
N CYS A 74 1.23 5.28 10.04
CA CYS A 74 1.33 3.83 10.24
C CYS A 74 1.45 3.07 8.91
N CYS A 75 2.46 2.20 8.80
CA CYS A 75 2.46 1.09 7.83
C CYS A 75 1.88 -0.14 8.53
N TRP A 76 0.69 -0.58 8.11
CA TRP A 76 0.11 -1.82 8.61
C TRP A 76 0.48 -2.96 7.67
N LEU A 77 1.25 -3.91 8.20
CA LEU A 77 1.60 -5.14 7.50
C LEU A 77 0.57 -6.21 7.87
N ILE A 78 -0.24 -6.63 6.91
CA ILE A 78 -1.15 -7.76 7.10
C ILE A 78 -0.36 -9.04 6.82
N LEU A 79 -0.11 -9.82 7.88
CA LEU A 79 0.39 -11.19 7.76
C LEU A 79 -0.71 -12.06 7.14
N LEU A 80 -0.55 -12.46 5.87
CA LEU A 80 -1.53 -13.33 5.20
C LEU A 80 -1.47 -14.78 5.72
N SER A 81 -0.51 -15.11 6.59
CA SER A 81 -0.28 -16.45 7.14
C SER A 81 -1.08 -16.80 8.40
N VAL A 82 -1.98 -15.94 8.90
CA VAL A 82 -2.82 -16.27 10.08
C VAL A 82 -4.31 -16.50 9.76
N LEU A 83 -4.78 -16.26 8.52
CA LEU A 83 -6.20 -16.41 8.18
C LEU A 83 -6.55 -17.54 7.20
N THR A 84 -5.57 -18.26 6.66
CA THR A 84 -5.81 -19.46 5.84
C THR A 84 -5.52 -20.78 6.55
N GLY A 85 -5.12 -20.74 7.84
CA GLY A 85 -4.64 -21.92 8.59
C GLY A 85 -5.40 -22.30 9.86
N ARG A 86 -6.65 -21.86 10.09
CA ARG A 86 -7.45 -22.34 11.23
C ARG A 86 -8.97 -22.31 11.00
N ARG A 87 -9.44 -23.13 10.05
CA ARG A 87 -10.76 -23.80 10.11
C ARG A 87 -10.69 -25.13 9.38
N ARG A 88 -10.11 -26.13 10.06
CA ARG A 88 -10.60 -27.51 10.24
C ARG A 88 -9.47 -28.37 10.78
#